data_AF-A0A2S5R1J5-F1
#
_entry.id   AF-A0A2S5R1J5-F1
#
_cell.length_a   1.000
_cell.length_b   1.000
_cell.length_c   1.000
_cell.angle_alpha   90.00
_cell.angle_beta   90.00
_cell.angle_gamma   90.00
#
_symmetry.space_group_name_H-M   'P 1'
#
loop_
_entity.id
_entity.type
_entity.pdbx_description
1 polymer ?
#
loop_
_entity_poly.entity_id
_entity_poly.type
_entity_poly.pdbx_seq_one_letter_code
_entity_poly.pdbx_strand_id
1 'polypeptide(L)'
;MTPTLVFDIETIPDTAGLRALLDLPSDVSDEDVANIALHQRRQHNGSEFLPLHQHKVCAISCALREGNNFKVWTLGDAESSEAEIIQRFFDGIEKYTPQIISWNGNGFDLPVLHYRAMVNNVVAPRYWDLGEDDKDFKWNNYISRYHTRHLDLMDLLALYNARANAPL
;
A
#
# COMPACT_ATOMS: atom_id res chain seq x y z
N MET A 1 22.70 -9.95 -7.95
CA MET A 1 21.36 -10.53 -7.69
C MET A 1 20.48 -9.37 -7.27
N THR A 2 19.35 -9.13 -7.94
CA THR A 2 18.43 -8.04 -7.59
C THR A 2 17.93 -8.24 -6.16
N PRO A 3 17.93 -7.22 -5.29
CA PRO A 3 17.39 -7.36 -3.94
C PRO A 3 15.90 -7.72 -3.99
N THR A 4 15.45 -8.50 -3.02
CA THR A 4 14.03 -8.88 -2.87
C THR A 4 13.48 -8.25 -1.60
N LEU A 5 12.43 -7.45 -1.71
CA LEU A 5 11.75 -6.80 -0.60
C LEU A 5 10.33 -7.34 -0.48
N VAL A 6 10.05 -8.13 0.57
CA VAL A 6 8.69 -8.49 0.94
C VAL A 6 8.12 -7.38 1.81
N PHE A 7 6.88 -6.97 1.59
CA PHE A 7 6.22 -5.95 2.40
C PHE A 7 4.73 -6.23 2.61
N ASP A 8 4.19 -5.59 3.64
CA ASP A 8 2.77 -5.57 4.01
C ASP A 8 2.45 -4.24 4.71
N ILE A 9 1.27 -3.67 4.48
CA ILE A 9 0.84 -2.41 5.11
C ILE A 9 -0.21 -2.64 6.19
N GLU A 10 -0.09 -1.85 7.26
CA GLU A 10 -1.13 -1.76 8.28
C GLU A 10 -1.84 -0.40 8.16
N THR A 11 -3.16 -0.43 8.33
CA THR A 11 -4.00 0.73 8.12
C THR A 11 -5.02 0.94 9.21
N ILE A 12 -5.40 2.21 9.39
CA ILE A 12 -6.51 2.66 10.24
C ILE A 12 -7.48 3.50 9.40
N PRO A 13 -8.72 3.75 9.84
CA PRO A 13 -9.61 4.66 9.14
C PRO A 13 -9.01 6.07 9.02
N ASP A 14 -9.08 6.66 7.83
CA ASP A 14 -8.72 8.06 7.62
C ASP A 14 -9.82 8.99 8.16
N THR A 15 -9.81 9.24 9.47
CA THR A 15 -10.86 10.05 10.13
C THR A 15 -10.93 11.48 9.61
N ALA A 16 -9.81 12.05 9.14
CA ALA A 16 -9.79 13.38 8.53
C ALA A 16 -10.54 13.36 7.18
N GLY A 17 -10.21 12.42 6.30
CA GLY A 17 -10.90 12.24 5.01
C GLY A 17 -12.37 11.85 5.18
N LEU A 18 -12.67 10.93 6.10
CA LEU A 18 -14.02 10.48 6.41
C LEU A 18 -14.90 11.62 6.94
N ARG A 19 -14.37 12.47 7.82
CA ARG A 19 -15.09 13.64 8.32
C ARG A 19 -15.52 14.57 7.19
N ALA A 20 -14.64 14.81 6.22
CA ALA A 20 -14.96 15.61 5.04
C ALA A 20 -15.96 14.91 4.10
N LEU A 21 -15.81 13.61 3.87
CA LEU A 21 -16.70 12.83 2.99
C LEU A 21 -18.12 12.70 3.55
N LEU A 22 -18.25 12.62 4.87
CA LEU A 22 -19.51 12.43 5.58
C LEU A 22 -20.16 13.74 6.04
N ASP A 23 -19.54 14.89 5.73
CA ASP A 23 -19.97 16.23 6.16
C ASP A 23 -20.23 16.30 7.68
N LEU A 24 -19.32 15.69 8.46
CA LEU A 24 -19.46 15.60 9.91
C LEU A 24 -18.91 16.87 10.59
N PRO A 25 -19.55 17.34 11.68
CA PRO A 25 -19.07 18.48 12.45
C PRO A 25 -17.64 18.27 13.00
N SER A 26 -16.89 19.36 13.14
CA SER A 26 -15.49 19.32 13.59
C SER A 26 -15.30 18.92 15.05
N ASP A 27 -16.36 19.00 15.86
CA ASP A 27 -16.38 18.59 17.27
C ASP A 27 -16.66 17.09 17.46
N VAL A 28 -16.98 16.35 16.38
CA VAL A 28 -17.08 14.90 16.42
C VAL A 28 -15.68 14.29 16.58
N SER A 29 -15.53 13.44 17.60
CA SER A 29 -14.26 12.76 17.90
C SER A 29 -13.81 11.86 16.74
N ASP A 30 -12.51 11.65 16.58
CA ASP A 30 -11.98 10.75 15.54
C ASP A 30 -12.50 9.31 15.70
N GLU A 31 -12.67 8.86 16.94
CA GLU A 31 -13.27 7.56 17.26
C GLU A 31 -14.71 7.47 16.75
N ASP A 32 -15.53 8.49 17.01
CA ASP A 32 -16.91 8.53 16.54
C ASP A 32 -16.98 8.62 15.01
N VAL A 33 -16.11 9.40 14.36
CA VAL A 33 -16.04 9.44 12.89
C VAL A 33 -15.76 8.06 12.30
N ALA A 34 -14.77 7.33 12.86
CA ALA A 34 -14.47 5.97 12.45
C ALA A 34 -15.66 5.04 12.67
N ASN A 35 -16.27 5.07 13.85
CA ASN A 35 -17.43 4.23 14.19
C ASN A 35 -18.63 4.48 13.26
N ILE A 36 -18.92 5.75 12.94
CA ILE A 36 -19.97 6.12 11.99
C ILE A 36 -19.67 5.52 10.61
N ALA A 37 -18.44 5.66 10.10
CA ALA A 37 -18.05 5.15 8.80
C ALA A 37 -18.15 3.61 8.72
N LEU A 38 -17.65 2.91 9.74
CA LEU A 38 -17.70 1.44 9.82
C LEU A 38 -19.16 0.95 9.91
N HIS A 39 -19.99 1.63 10.69
CA HIS A 39 -21.40 1.30 10.80
C HIS A 39 -22.16 1.51 9.48
N GLN A 40 -21.92 2.64 8.79
CA GLN A 40 -22.51 2.89 7.46
C GLN A 40 -22.07 1.83 6.44
N ARG A 41 -20.79 1.43 6.47
CA ARG A 41 -20.26 0.38 5.59
C ARG A 41 -20.95 -0.95 5.84
N ARG A 42 -21.09 -1.33 7.12
CA ARG A 42 -21.77 -2.57 7.55
C ARG A 42 -23.23 -2.58 7.10
N GLN A 43 -23.94 -1.46 7.20
CA GLN A 43 -25.31 -1.37 6.70
C GLN A 43 -25.40 -1.48 5.17
N HIS A 44 -24.42 -0.93 4.45
CA HIS A 44 -24.43 -0.92 2.99
C HIS A 44 -24.10 -2.29 2.36
N ASN A 45 -23.13 -3.04 2.90
CA ASN A 45 -22.69 -4.30 2.29
C ASN A 45 -22.37 -5.43 3.27
N GLY A 46 -22.71 -5.29 4.56
CA GLY A 46 -22.46 -6.31 5.58
C GLY A 46 -21.00 -6.42 6.04
N SER A 47 -20.10 -5.59 5.55
CA SER A 47 -18.68 -5.60 5.90
C SER A 47 -18.25 -4.29 6.56
N GLU A 48 -17.21 -4.34 7.39
CA GLU A 48 -16.54 -3.15 7.94
C GLU A 48 -15.31 -2.74 7.12
N PHE A 49 -15.01 -3.47 6.04
CA PHE A 49 -13.90 -3.14 5.17
C PHE A 49 -14.20 -1.88 4.36
N LEU A 50 -13.48 -0.81 4.67
CA LEU A 50 -13.66 0.50 4.05
C LEU A 50 -13.18 0.48 2.58
N PRO A 51 -13.69 1.39 1.74
CA PRO A 51 -13.09 1.67 0.44
C PRO A 51 -11.61 2.06 0.58
N LEU A 52 -10.76 1.61 -0.36
CA LEU A 52 -9.30 1.75 -0.31
C LEU A 52 -8.81 3.18 0.01
N HIS A 53 -9.44 4.20 -0.56
CA HIS A 53 -9.06 5.61 -0.35
C HIS A 53 -9.42 6.15 1.05
N GLN A 54 -10.21 5.42 1.84
CA GLN A 54 -10.61 5.77 3.21
C GLN A 54 -9.72 5.13 4.28
N HIS A 55 -8.68 4.40 3.86
CA HIS A 55 -7.63 3.90 4.74
C HIS A 55 -6.54 4.96 4.91
N LYS A 56 -5.86 4.92 6.05
CA LYS A 56 -4.66 5.67 6.37
C LYS A 56 -3.57 4.69 6.78
N VAL A 57 -2.39 4.80 6.21
CA VAL A 57 -1.25 3.92 6.53
C VAL A 57 -0.67 4.31 7.88
N CYS A 58 -0.51 3.35 8.79
CA CYS A 58 0.11 3.56 10.10
C CYS A 58 1.43 2.79 10.26
N ALA A 59 1.69 1.77 9.45
CA ALA A 59 2.97 1.06 9.41
C ALA A 59 3.15 0.33 8.09
N ILE A 60 4.41 0.07 7.71
CA ILE A 60 4.76 -0.83 6.61
C ILE A 60 5.84 -1.78 7.09
N SER A 61 5.53 -3.07 7.17
CA SER A 61 6.48 -4.09 7.59
C SER A 61 7.26 -4.61 6.39
N CYS A 62 8.58 -4.79 6.54
CA CYS A 62 9.50 -5.09 5.46
C CYS A 62 10.43 -6.26 5.82
N ALA A 63 10.68 -7.14 4.85
CA ALA A 63 11.76 -8.12 4.88
C ALA A 63 12.60 -8.05 3.60
N LEU A 64 13.86 -7.65 3.72
CA LEU A 64 14.79 -7.47 2.60
C LEU A 64 15.86 -8.56 2.59
N ARG A 65 15.99 -9.22 1.43
CA ARG A 65 17.12 -10.09 1.09
C ARG A 65 18.03 -9.39 0.09
N GLU A 66 19.31 -9.27 0.43
CA GLU A 66 20.37 -8.74 -0.44
C GLU A 66 21.59 -9.67 -0.37
N GLY A 67 21.74 -10.57 -1.34
CA GLY A 67 22.76 -11.61 -1.31
C GLY A 67 22.60 -12.49 -0.06
N ASN A 68 23.63 -12.52 0.79
CA ASN A 68 23.58 -13.27 2.06
C ASN A 68 22.98 -12.47 3.23
N ASN A 69 22.76 -11.17 3.05
CA ASN A 69 22.18 -10.31 4.09
C ASN A 69 20.65 -10.45 4.10
N PHE A 70 20.07 -10.57 5.29
CA PHE A 70 18.63 -10.62 5.50
C PHE A 70 18.26 -9.70 6.66
N LYS A 71 17.32 -8.78 6.43
CA LYS A 71 16.89 -7.78 7.41
C LYS A 71 15.37 -7.74 7.47
N VAL A 72 14.83 -7.61 8.67
CA VAL A 72 13.40 -7.42 8.93
C VAL A 72 13.23 -6.18 9.80
N TRP A 73 12.32 -5.30 9.41
CA TRP A 73 12.02 -4.07 10.15
C TRP A 73 10.64 -3.54 9.75
N THR A 74 10.13 -2.57 10.50
CA THR A 74 8.91 -1.83 10.17
C THR A 74 9.25 -0.37 9.94
N LEU A 75 8.62 0.23 8.93
CA LEU A 75 8.62 1.66 8.69
C LEU A 75 7.47 2.27 9.47
N GLY A 76 7.81 3.22 10.34
CA GLY A 76 6.88 3.86 11.26
C GLY A 76 7.08 3.43 12.71
N ASP A 77 6.85 4.38 13.60
CA ASP A 77 6.66 4.23 15.03
C ASP A 77 5.49 5.12 15.48
N ALA A 78 5.21 5.20 16.77
CA ALA A 78 4.09 5.97 17.31
C ALA A 78 4.16 7.48 17.00
N GLU A 79 5.35 8.01 16.69
CA GLU A 79 5.58 9.43 16.41
C GLU A 79 5.72 9.72 14.91
N SER A 80 5.79 8.68 14.09
CA SER A 80 5.99 8.79 12.65
C SER A 80 4.74 9.32 11.96
N SER A 81 4.92 10.32 11.10
CA SER A 81 3.84 10.76 10.22
C SER A 81 3.60 9.76 9.08
N GLU A 82 2.36 9.66 8.58
CA GLU A 82 2.04 8.82 7.41
C GLU A 82 2.92 9.18 6.19
N ALA A 83 3.12 10.48 5.94
CA ALA A 83 3.98 10.97 4.86
C ALA A 83 5.41 10.41 4.97
N GLU A 84 6.00 10.41 6.17
CA GLU A 84 7.34 9.84 6.40
C GLU A 84 7.37 8.35 6.10
N ILE A 85 6.39 7.60 6.61
CA ILE A 85 6.31 6.13 6.45
C ILE A 85 6.27 5.77 4.95
N ILE A 86 5.38 6.43 4.20
CA ILE A 86 5.19 6.16 2.77
C ILE A 86 6.40 6.65 1.96
N GLN A 87 6.94 7.84 2.25
CA GLN A 87 8.14 8.32 1.56
C GLN A 87 9.32 7.37 1.78
N ARG A 88 9.56 6.88 3.00
CA ARG A 88 10.66 5.94 3.30
C ARG A 88 10.52 4.61 2.55
N PHE A 89 9.29 4.16 2.30
CA PHE A 89 9.04 2.98 1.49
C PHE A 89 9.48 3.21 0.03
N PHE A 90 9.02 4.30 -0.58
CA PHE A 90 9.38 4.64 -1.96
C PHE A 90 10.86 5.04 -2.13
N ASP A 91 11.48 5.66 -1.13
CA ASP A 91 12.93 5.91 -1.09
C ASP A 91 13.72 4.58 -1.09
N GLY A 92 13.19 3.56 -0.40
CA GLY A 92 13.74 2.20 -0.45
C GLY A 92 13.69 1.62 -1.86
N ILE A 93 12.58 1.83 -2.57
CA ILE A 93 12.43 1.42 -3.98
C ILE A 93 13.40 2.20 -4.88
N GLU A 94 13.51 3.51 -4.73
CA GLU A 94 14.45 4.35 -5.50
C GLU A 94 15.90 3.91 -5.29
N LYS A 95 16.28 3.64 -4.04
CA LYS A 95 17.66 3.31 -3.66
C LYS A 95 18.10 1.91 -4.11
N TYR A 96 17.25 0.90 -3.90
CA TYR A 96 17.63 -0.50 -4.11
C TYR A 96 17.09 -1.09 -5.41
N THR A 97 16.10 -0.43 -6.02
CA THR A 97 15.33 -0.92 -7.17
C THR A 97 14.99 -2.41 -7.06
N PRO A 98 14.42 -2.85 -5.92
CA PRO A 98 14.26 -4.27 -5.61
C PRO A 98 13.13 -4.88 -6.45
N GLN A 99 13.09 -6.21 -6.52
CA GLN A 99 11.82 -6.89 -6.73
C GLN A 99 11.01 -6.77 -5.43
N ILE A 100 9.83 -6.17 -5.50
CA ILE A 100 8.90 -6.12 -4.36
C ILE A 100 7.93 -7.30 -4.41
N ILE A 101 7.62 -7.88 -3.26
CA ILE A 101 6.74 -9.05 -3.12
C ILE A 101 5.68 -8.76 -2.07
N SER A 102 4.44 -9.15 -2.34
CA SER A 102 3.29 -8.99 -1.44
C SER A 102 2.35 -10.19 -1.54
N TRP A 103 1.35 -10.25 -0.66
CA TRP A 103 0.22 -11.16 -0.77
C TRP A 103 -1.08 -10.34 -0.93
N ASN A 104 -1.71 -10.38 -2.11
CA ASN A 104 -2.85 -9.52 -2.45
C ASN A 104 -2.52 -8.00 -2.46
N GLY A 105 -1.25 -7.64 -2.63
CA GLY A 105 -0.84 -6.23 -2.70
C GLY A 105 -1.41 -5.46 -3.90
N ASN A 106 -1.78 -6.15 -4.98
CA ASN A 106 -2.53 -5.53 -6.09
C ASN A 106 -3.97 -5.19 -5.71
N GLY A 107 -4.57 -5.96 -4.80
CA GLY A 107 -5.95 -5.78 -4.35
C GLY A 107 -6.09 -4.76 -3.22
N PHE A 108 -5.02 -4.53 -2.45
CA PHE A 108 -5.07 -3.69 -1.26
C PHE A 108 -3.86 -2.76 -1.11
N ASP A 109 -2.67 -3.31 -0.83
CA ASP A 109 -1.52 -2.54 -0.35
C ASP A 109 -1.07 -1.43 -1.29
N LEU A 110 -0.78 -1.76 -2.56
CA LEU A 110 -0.30 -0.78 -3.52
C LEU A 110 -1.36 0.26 -3.87
N PRO A 111 -2.64 -0.11 -4.16
CA PRO A 111 -3.69 0.89 -4.32
C PRO A 111 -3.84 1.85 -3.14
N VAL A 112 -3.79 1.36 -1.90
CA VAL A 112 -3.82 2.22 -0.71
C VAL A 112 -2.60 3.14 -0.69
N LEU A 113 -1.40 2.61 -0.88
CA LEU A 113 -0.17 3.41 -0.96
C LEU A 113 -0.24 4.47 -2.07
N HIS A 114 -0.87 4.22 -3.21
CA HIS A 114 -1.04 5.21 -4.29
C HIS A 114 -1.91 6.39 -3.83
N TYR A 115 -3.09 6.11 -3.27
CA TYR A 115 -3.97 7.16 -2.77
C TYR A 115 -3.30 7.96 -1.65
N ARG A 116 -2.63 7.28 -0.73
CA ARG A 116 -2.01 7.92 0.44
C ARG A 116 -0.72 8.66 0.10
N ALA A 117 0.03 8.20 -0.90
CA ALA A 117 1.14 8.96 -1.47
C ALA A 117 0.64 10.28 -2.08
N MET A 118 -0.44 10.25 -2.85
CA MET A 118 -1.03 11.46 -3.44
C MET A 118 -1.50 12.45 -2.36
N VAL A 119 -2.23 11.99 -1.34
CA VAL A 119 -2.69 12.83 -0.23
C VAL A 119 -1.52 13.47 0.53
N ASN A 120 -0.41 12.75 0.69
CA ASN A 120 0.76 13.20 1.45
C ASN A 120 1.85 13.86 0.59
N ASN A 121 1.60 14.14 -0.70
CA ASN A 121 2.57 14.71 -1.65
C ASN A 121 3.90 13.93 -1.74
N VAL A 122 3.83 12.60 -1.65
CA VAL A 122 5.00 11.71 -1.74
C VAL A 122 5.45 11.59 -3.20
N VAL A 123 6.76 11.65 -3.41
CA VAL A 123 7.39 11.56 -4.73
C VAL A 123 8.09 10.21 -4.86
N ALA A 124 7.78 9.47 -5.94
CA ALA A 124 8.29 8.12 -6.17
C ALA A 124 8.63 7.85 -7.66
N PRO A 125 9.60 8.55 -8.27
CA PRO A 125 9.82 8.53 -9.72
C PRO A 125 10.14 7.13 -10.24
N ARG A 126 11.08 6.42 -9.60
CA ARG A 126 11.43 5.03 -9.99
C ARG A 126 10.25 4.06 -9.92
N TYR A 127 9.35 4.26 -8.96
CA TYR A 127 8.17 3.41 -8.83
C TYR A 127 7.20 3.58 -10.01
N TRP A 128 7.03 4.83 -10.45
CA TRP A 128 6.12 5.22 -11.52
C TRP A 128 6.71 5.17 -12.93
N ASP A 129 8.01 4.93 -13.07
CA ASP A 129 8.66 4.82 -14.38
C ASP A 129 8.12 3.61 -15.15
N LEU A 130 7.48 3.88 -16.30
CA LEU A 130 6.95 2.86 -17.20
C LEU A 130 7.84 2.67 -18.43
N GLY A 131 9.06 3.21 -18.40
CA GLY A 131 10.01 3.18 -19.50
C GLY A 131 10.32 4.55 -20.10
N GLU A 132 9.77 5.63 -19.54
CA GLU A 132 10.03 7.00 -19.98
C GLU A 132 11.45 7.47 -19.65
N ASP A 133 11.89 7.22 -18.41
CA ASP A 133 13.20 7.64 -17.92
C ASP A 133 14.22 6.51 -18.08
N ASP A 134 13.88 5.29 -17.67
CA ASP A 134 14.69 4.08 -17.83
C ASP A 134 14.00 3.07 -18.74
N LYS A 135 14.53 2.89 -19.96
CA LYS A 135 13.96 1.99 -20.98
C LYS A 135 13.79 0.54 -20.51
N ASP A 136 14.55 0.08 -19.52
CA ASP A 136 14.39 -1.26 -18.97
C ASP A 136 13.04 -1.44 -18.26
N PHE A 137 12.48 -0.36 -17.71
CA PHE A 137 11.17 -0.35 -17.04
C PHE A 137 10.00 -0.53 -18.01
N LYS A 138 10.22 -0.33 -19.32
CA LYS A 138 9.23 -0.67 -20.35
C LYS A 138 8.81 -2.14 -20.31
N TRP A 139 9.75 -3.03 -19.98
CA TRP A 139 9.54 -4.48 -20.02
C TRP A 139 9.38 -5.11 -18.64
N ASN A 140 9.74 -4.38 -17.58
CA ASN A 140 9.60 -4.84 -16.20
C ASN A 140 9.55 -3.63 -15.25
N ASN A 141 8.35 -3.24 -14.79
CA ASN A 141 8.09 -2.11 -13.89
C ASN A 141 7.15 -2.54 -12.75
N TYR A 142 6.90 -1.65 -11.79
CA TYR A 142 6.11 -1.93 -10.59
C TYR A 142 4.59 -1.88 -10.78
N ILE A 143 4.10 -1.36 -11.91
CA ILE A 143 2.67 -1.07 -12.13
C ILE A 143 2.00 -2.15 -13.00
N SER A 144 2.70 -2.64 -14.01
CA SER A 144 2.19 -3.64 -14.94
C SER A 144 1.96 -4.98 -14.24
N ARG A 145 0.69 -5.40 -14.16
CA ARG A 145 0.24 -6.65 -13.49
C ARG A 145 1.01 -7.92 -13.86
N TYR A 146 1.45 -8.05 -15.12
CA TYR A 146 2.13 -9.25 -15.62
C TYR A 146 3.67 -9.15 -15.59
N HIS A 147 4.19 -8.04 -15.10
CA HIS A 147 5.61 -7.89 -14.82
C HIS A 147 5.90 -8.46 -13.43
N THR A 148 7.17 -8.76 -13.15
CA THR A 148 7.57 -9.42 -11.89
C THR A 148 8.36 -8.50 -10.97
N ARG A 149 8.60 -7.25 -11.36
CA ARG A 149 9.25 -6.26 -10.48
C ARG A 149 8.40 -5.98 -9.24
N HIS A 150 7.07 -5.97 -9.38
CA HIS A 150 6.16 -6.33 -8.30
C HIS A 150 5.65 -7.74 -8.54
N LEU A 151 5.78 -8.61 -7.54
CA LEU A 151 5.28 -9.98 -7.55
C LEU A 151 4.20 -10.13 -6.47
N ASP A 152 2.94 -10.00 -6.87
CA ASP A 152 1.83 -10.41 -6.02
C ASP A 152 1.71 -11.94 -6.04
N LEU A 153 2.06 -12.57 -4.91
CA LEU A 153 2.05 -14.03 -4.81
C LEU A 153 0.65 -14.61 -4.96
N MET A 154 -0.38 -13.95 -4.44
CA MET A 154 -1.74 -14.47 -4.53
C MET A 154 -2.22 -14.44 -5.98
N ASP A 155 -2.01 -13.33 -6.68
CA ASP A 155 -2.41 -13.18 -8.08
C ASP A 155 -1.64 -14.15 -8.99
N LEU A 156 -0.32 -14.30 -8.78
CA LEU A 156 0.49 -15.24 -9.57
C LEU A 156 0.10 -16.71 -9.31
N LEU A 157 -0.05 -17.11 -8.06
CA LEU A 157 -0.40 -18.50 -7.71
C LEU A 157 -1.80 -18.87 -8.18
N ALA A 158 -2.71 -17.89 -8.23
CA ALA A 158 -4.04 -18.04 -8.83
C ALA A 158 -4.00 -17.99 -10.38
N LEU A 159 -2.83 -17.90 -11.01
CA LEU A 159 -2.66 -17.72 -12.45
C LEU A 159 -3.48 -16.55 -13.00
N TYR A 160 -3.52 -15.45 -12.24
CA TYR A 160 -4.25 -14.23 -12.53
C TYR A 160 -5.78 -14.40 -12.60
N ASN A 161 -6.30 -15.53 -12.11
CA ASN A 161 -7.72 -15.84 -12.05
C ASN A 161 -8.27 -15.51 -10.66
N ALA A 162 -9.02 -14.41 -10.56
CA ALA A 162 -9.59 -13.95 -9.30
C ALA A 162 -10.46 -15.01 -8.58
N ARG A 163 -11.05 -15.97 -9.30
CA ARG A 163 -11.84 -17.06 -8.69
C ARG A 163 -10.98 -18.12 -7.99
N ALA A 164 -9.69 -18.18 -8.29
CA ALA A 164 -8.72 -19.09 -7.70
C ALA A 164 -7.86 -18.41 -6.62
N ASN A 165 -8.13 -17.14 -6.31
CA ASN A 165 -7.47 -16.45 -5.21
C ASN A 165 -7.74 -17.16 -3.89
N ALA A 166 -6.75 -17.16 -3.01
CA ALA A 166 -6.95 -17.63 -1.65
C ALA A 166 -8.04 -16.79 -0.96
N PRO A 167 -8.92 -17.41 -0.15
CA PRO A 167 -9.85 -16.64 0.66
C PRO A 167 -9.06 -15.81 1.68
N LEU A 168 -9.46 -14.54 1.82
CA LEU A 168 -8.97 -13.59 2.82
C LEU A 168 -10.03 -13.36 3.87
#